data_AF-A0A0S8JC47-F1
#
_entry.id   AF-A0A0S8JC47-F1
#
_cell.length_a   1.000
_cell.length_b   1.000
_cell.length_c   1.000
_cell.angle_alpha   90.00
_cell.angle_beta   90.00
_cell.angle_gamma   90.00
#
_symmetry.space_group_name_H-M   'P 1'
#
loop_
_entity.id
_entity.type
_entity.pdbx_description
1 polymer ?
#
loop_
_entity_poly.entity_id
_entity_poly.type
_entity_poly.pdbx_seq_one_letter_code
_entity_poly.pdbx_strand_id
1 'polypeptide(L)'
;MEQAGRRFASYERALEWLGQRVAASWRADRIGEPTGAASSTDERLIQCIWHDGLLVGRPLATRAGKSLLVTSPGDWNHEAGPDFRRAEIVLDDQRVKGDVEIHVRASDWTAHGHDRNFDYNSVVLHVFLEQDDDRHHDFLHNGSPLERLCLAPYLEPDLETLRQTLALDDYPMGEPRRRGRCHEAIAQLDADTLADILDLAGDRRLGEKAARFAAQLSGESLDQVFYQALMTTLGHKSGKALYFLLAKRAPIAELADYANECPTGERVRLIEAILYHVANLVPGPDRTEPLDEQSQAYLDSLNRHWSRVAGYFADRIIPP
;
A
#
# COMPACT_ATOMS: atom_id res chain seq x y z
N MET A 1 -35.52 12.27 -3.50
CA MET A 1 -35.20 13.70 -3.31
C MET A 1 -34.69 14.22 -4.65
N GLU A 2 -35.36 15.24 -5.18
CA GLU A 2 -35.17 15.80 -6.52
C GLU A 2 -33.72 16.20 -6.82
N GLN A 3 -33.22 15.75 -7.97
CA GLN A 3 -31.99 16.19 -8.63
C GLN A 3 -32.17 17.60 -9.23
N ALA A 4 -32.46 18.61 -8.41
CA ALA A 4 -32.55 19.98 -8.87
C ALA A 4 -31.23 20.71 -8.56
N GLY A 5 -30.40 20.93 -9.58
CA GLY A 5 -29.26 21.86 -9.51
C GLY A 5 -27.95 21.39 -10.11
N ARG A 6 -27.74 20.08 -10.33
CA ARG A 6 -26.45 19.56 -10.81
C ARG A 6 -26.27 19.77 -12.32
N ARG A 7 -25.17 20.42 -12.69
CA ARG A 7 -24.74 20.66 -14.08
C ARG A 7 -24.51 19.37 -14.89
N PHE A 8 -24.13 18.28 -14.23
CA PHE A 8 -23.86 17.00 -14.87
C PHE A 8 -24.77 15.90 -14.32
N ALA A 9 -25.21 15.01 -15.22
CA ALA A 9 -26.09 13.89 -14.87
C ALA A 9 -25.36 12.71 -14.19
N SER A 10 -24.04 12.61 -14.35
CA SER A 10 -23.22 11.58 -13.70
C SER A 10 -21.76 12.02 -13.57
N TYR A 11 -20.99 11.31 -12.73
CA TYR A 11 -19.56 11.53 -12.56
C TYR A 11 -18.77 11.28 -13.85
N GLU A 12 -19.12 10.24 -14.62
CA GLU A 12 -18.45 9.88 -15.88
C GLU A 12 -18.57 11.01 -16.91
N ARG A 13 -19.76 11.64 -17.01
CA ARG A 13 -19.96 12.77 -17.91
C ARG A 13 -19.20 14.01 -17.45
N ALA A 14 -19.13 14.25 -16.14
CA ALA A 14 -18.33 15.33 -15.57
C ALA A 14 -16.83 15.11 -15.83
N LEU A 15 -16.35 13.87 -15.68
CA LEU A 15 -14.96 13.49 -15.91
C LEU A 15 -14.58 13.59 -17.38
N GLU A 16 -15.42 13.12 -18.30
CA GLU A 16 -15.20 13.25 -19.74
C GLU A 16 -15.12 14.73 -20.15
N TRP A 17 -16.04 15.55 -19.65
CA TRP A 17 -16.07 16.98 -19.89
C TRP A 17 -14.83 17.71 -19.35
N LEU A 18 -14.41 17.38 -18.12
CA LEU A 18 -13.20 17.94 -17.52
C LEU A 18 -11.95 17.50 -18.28
N GLY A 19 -11.90 16.22 -18.69
CA GLY A 19 -10.82 15.64 -19.49
C GLY A 19 -10.63 16.35 -20.83
N GLN A 20 -11.72 16.69 -21.52
CA GLN A 20 -11.65 17.47 -22.76
C GLN A 20 -11.06 18.87 -22.53
N ARG A 21 -11.36 19.51 -21.39
CA ARG A 21 -10.81 20.83 -21.03
C ARG A 21 -9.34 20.78 -20.64
N VAL A 22 -8.95 19.76 -19.87
CA VAL A 22 -7.55 19.49 -19.56
C VAL A 22 -6.74 19.24 -20.83
N ALA A 23 -7.28 18.46 -21.78
CA ALA A 23 -6.63 18.22 -23.07
C ALA A 23 -6.56 19.48 -23.94
N ALA A 24 -7.59 20.34 -23.89
CA ALA A 24 -7.63 21.59 -24.65
C ALA A 24 -6.67 22.66 -24.10
N SER A 25 -6.55 22.80 -22.78
CA SER A 25 -5.57 23.70 -22.16
C SER A 25 -4.14 23.27 -22.49
N TRP A 26 -3.90 21.96 -22.61
CA TRP A 26 -2.59 21.39 -22.96
C TRP A 26 -2.19 21.57 -24.44
N ARG A 27 -3.14 21.65 -25.37
CA ARG A 27 -2.82 21.86 -26.80
C ARG A 27 -2.23 23.24 -27.09
N ALA A 28 -2.34 24.20 -26.17
CA ALA A 28 -1.80 25.55 -26.31
C ALA A 28 -0.33 25.68 -25.92
N ASP A 29 0.18 24.82 -25.03
CA ASP A 29 1.57 24.82 -24.55
C ASP A 29 2.33 23.59 -25.09
N ARG A 30 2.92 23.72 -26.29
CA ARG A 30 3.82 22.70 -26.83
C ARG A 30 5.26 22.90 -26.38
N ILE A 31 5.70 22.10 -25.40
CA ILE A 31 7.03 21.47 -25.38
C ILE A 31 6.85 20.01 -24.96
N GLY A 32 7.11 19.08 -25.89
CA GLY A 32 7.34 17.65 -25.64
C GLY A 32 6.14 16.81 -25.20
N GLU A 33 5.56 16.02 -26.12
CA GLU A 33 4.60 14.96 -25.79
C GLU A 33 5.32 13.77 -25.12
N PRO A 34 4.85 13.26 -23.96
CA PRO A 34 5.21 11.91 -23.52
C PRO A 34 4.16 10.92 -24.02
N THR A 35 4.57 10.05 -24.93
CA THR A 35 3.94 8.74 -25.17
C THR A 35 4.21 7.85 -23.96
N GLY A 36 3.28 7.84 -23.00
CA GLY A 36 3.30 6.89 -21.88
C GLY A 36 2.41 5.70 -22.23
N ALA A 37 3.02 4.52 -22.38
CA ALA A 37 2.32 3.26 -22.50
C ALA A 37 1.41 3.05 -21.28
N ALA A 38 0.23 2.48 -21.50
CA ALA A 38 -0.68 2.09 -20.44
C ALA A 38 -0.02 1.00 -19.59
N SER A 39 0.51 1.38 -18.43
CA SER A 39 0.91 0.43 -17.40
C SER A 39 -0.32 -0.39 -17.01
N SER A 40 -0.16 -1.71 -17.03
CA SER A 40 -1.22 -2.63 -16.57
C SER A 40 -1.51 -2.31 -15.10
N THR A 41 -2.78 -2.41 -14.68
CA THR A 41 -3.20 -2.10 -13.30
C THR A 41 -2.38 -2.85 -12.25
N ASP A 42 -1.78 -3.98 -12.62
CA ASP A 42 -0.94 -4.81 -11.77
C ASP A 42 0.45 -4.21 -11.55
N GLU A 43 1.12 -3.63 -12.55
CA GLU A 43 2.43 -2.96 -12.36
C GLU A 43 2.32 -1.77 -11.43
N ARG A 44 1.30 -0.93 -11.61
CA ARG A 44 1.08 0.25 -10.75
C ARG A 44 0.86 -0.15 -9.29
N LEU A 45 0.18 -1.27 -9.04
CA LEU A 45 0.02 -1.82 -7.70
C LEU A 45 1.39 -2.23 -7.11
N ILE A 46 2.23 -2.91 -7.90
CA ILE A 46 3.57 -3.32 -7.47
C ILE A 46 4.45 -2.10 -7.17
N GLN A 47 4.36 -1.04 -7.97
CA GLN A 47 5.06 0.22 -7.71
C GLN A 47 4.60 0.87 -6.39
N CYS A 48 3.31 0.82 -6.05
CA CYS A 48 2.82 1.28 -4.74
C CYS A 48 3.41 0.44 -3.59
N ILE A 49 3.42 -0.89 -3.74
CA ILE A 49 3.98 -1.82 -2.74
C ILE A 49 5.45 -1.53 -2.49
N TRP A 50 6.22 -1.31 -3.56
CA TRP A 50 7.64 -0.95 -3.49
C TRP A 50 7.84 0.41 -2.82
N HIS A 51 7.13 1.45 -3.29
CA HIS A 51 7.22 2.81 -2.78
C HIS A 51 6.96 2.88 -1.26
N ASP A 52 5.92 2.20 -0.78
CA ASP A 52 5.54 2.21 0.63
C ASP A 52 6.34 1.21 1.48
N GLY A 53 7.17 0.37 0.86
CA GLY A 53 7.99 -0.63 1.54
C GLY A 53 7.15 -1.70 2.24
N LEU A 54 6.00 -2.09 1.65
CA LEU A 54 5.06 -3.09 2.19
C LEU A 54 5.57 -4.52 1.98
N LEU A 55 6.82 -4.77 2.36
CA LEU A 55 7.51 -6.04 2.22
C LEU A 55 7.86 -6.60 3.59
N VAL A 56 7.54 -7.87 3.82
CA VAL A 56 7.90 -8.61 5.03
C VAL A 56 9.14 -9.47 4.82
N GLY A 57 9.81 -9.82 5.92
CA GLY A 57 11.06 -10.56 5.89
C GLY A 57 12.26 -9.65 5.60
N ARG A 58 12.97 -9.23 6.65
CA ARG A 58 14.25 -8.53 6.51
C ARG A 58 15.38 -9.41 7.07
N PRO A 59 16.47 -9.62 6.31
CA PRO A 59 16.73 -9.10 4.95
C PRO A 59 15.91 -9.82 3.87
N LEU A 60 15.62 -9.10 2.77
CA LEU A 60 15.12 -9.69 1.54
C LEU A 60 16.25 -10.49 0.87
N ALA A 61 15.93 -11.35 -0.09
CA ALA A 61 16.94 -12.06 -0.87
C ALA A 61 16.72 -11.86 -2.38
N THR A 62 17.80 -11.58 -3.10
CA THR A 62 17.80 -11.59 -4.56
C THR A 62 17.65 -13.01 -5.09
N ARG A 63 17.31 -13.18 -6.38
CA ARG A 63 17.31 -14.49 -7.05
C ARG A 63 18.70 -15.14 -7.10
N ALA A 64 19.76 -14.35 -7.00
CA ALA A 64 21.13 -14.84 -6.88
C ALA A 64 21.52 -15.26 -5.45
N GLY A 65 20.61 -15.13 -4.47
CA GLY A 65 20.82 -15.50 -3.07
C GLY A 65 21.53 -14.43 -2.23
N LYS A 66 21.76 -13.23 -2.78
CA LYS A 66 22.36 -12.11 -2.03
C LYS A 66 21.36 -11.52 -1.06
N SER A 67 21.84 -11.18 0.14
CA SER A 67 21.08 -10.45 1.15
C SER A 67 20.83 -9.03 0.65
N LEU A 68 19.56 -8.60 0.68
CA LEU A 68 19.10 -7.30 0.20
C LEU A 68 18.37 -6.54 1.31
N LEU A 69 18.81 -5.31 1.57
CA LEU A 69 18.10 -4.36 2.41
C LEU A 69 17.83 -3.08 1.62
N VAL A 70 16.56 -2.71 1.48
CA VAL A 70 16.17 -1.44 0.87
C VAL A 70 16.22 -0.34 1.93
N THR A 71 17.15 0.61 1.77
CA THR A 71 17.29 1.76 2.68
C THR A 71 16.53 2.99 2.19
N SER A 72 16.37 3.13 0.87
CA SER A 72 15.48 4.08 0.22
C SER A 72 14.92 3.46 -1.07
N PRO A 73 13.59 3.46 -1.30
CA PRO A 73 12.99 2.92 -2.52
C PRO A 73 13.30 3.75 -3.77
N GLY A 74 13.81 4.97 -3.60
CA GLY A 74 14.05 5.93 -4.67
C GLY A 74 12.89 6.90 -4.87
N ASP A 75 13.09 7.85 -5.79
CA ASP A 75 12.09 8.83 -6.20
C ASP A 75 11.24 8.23 -7.34
N TRP A 76 9.93 8.16 -7.16
CA TRP A 76 9.03 7.59 -8.17
C TRP A 76 9.04 8.44 -9.45
N ASN A 77 9.45 7.83 -10.55
CA ASN A 77 9.50 8.43 -11.86
C ASN A 77 8.18 8.17 -12.63
N HIS A 78 7.56 9.25 -13.10
CA HIS A 78 6.35 9.18 -13.96
C HIS A 78 6.65 9.61 -15.41
N GLU A 79 7.93 9.77 -15.73
CA GLU A 79 8.43 10.06 -17.07
C GLU A 79 9.13 8.82 -17.63
N ALA A 80 9.63 8.90 -18.87
CA ALA A 80 10.39 7.81 -19.48
C ALA A 80 11.62 7.41 -18.66
N GLY A 81 12.02 6.15 -18.80
CA GLY A 81 13.13 5.54 -18.06
C GLY A 81 12.64 4.71 -16.87
N PRO A 82 13.54 4.37 -15.94
CA PRO A 82 13.23 3.47 -14.83
C PRO A 82 12.13 3.99 -13.91
N ASP A 83 11.34 3.09 -13.33
CA ASP A 83 10.20 3.43 -12.45
C ASP A 83 10.59 4.23 -11.20
N PHE A 84 11.75 3.95 -10.60
CA PHE A 84 12.26 4.68 -9.44
C PHE A 84 13.70 5.10 -9.67
N ARG A 85 14.00 6.37 -9.39
CA ARG A 85 15.34 6.94 -9.56
C ARG A 85 16.07 7.08 -8.23
N ARG A 86 17.39 6.88 -8.23
CA ARG A 86 18.26 7.15 -7.06
C ARG A 86 17.87 6.38 -5.77
N ALA A 87 17.36 5.16 -5.91
CA ALA A 87 17.20 4.23 -4.81
C ALA A 87 18.55 3.94 -4.13
N GLU A 88 18.49 3.60 -2.83
CA GLU A 88 19.65 3.21 -2.04
C GLU A 88 19.37 1.85 -1.40
N ILE A 89 20.17 0.86 -1.76
CA ILE A 89 20.03 -0.52 -1.29
C ILE A 89 21.37 -1.02 -0.71
N VAL A 90 21.31 -2.01 0.17
CA VAL A 90 22.48 -2.75 0.67
C VAL A 90 22.39 -4.17 0.13
N LEU A 91 23.39 -4.59 -0.64
CA LEU A 91 23.55 -5.94 -1.20
C LEU A 91 24.79 -6.57 -0.57
N ASP A 92 24.64 -7.66 0.20
CA ASP A 92 25.72 -8.33 0.94
C ASP A 92 26.67 -7.32 1.64
N ASP A 93 26.08 -6.44 2.46
CA ASP A 93 26.76 -5.37 3.21
C ASP A 93 27.37 -4.22 2.37
N GLN A 94 27.22 -4.23 1.04
CA GLN A 94 27.65 -3.15 0.17
C GLN A 94 26.51 -2.19 -0.17
N ARG A 95 26.70 -0.89 0.10
CA ARG A 95 25.76 0.15 -0.32
C ARG A 95 25.86 0.37 -1.82
N VAL A 96 24.73 0.24 -2.50
CA VAL A 96 24.56 0.47 -3.92
C VAL A 96 23.52 1.57 -4.11
N LYS A 97 23.82 2.50 -5.02
CA LYS A 97 22.91 3.58 -5.40
C LYS A 97 22.65 3.51 -6.89
N GLY A 98 21.39 3.58 -7.28
CA GLY A 98 20.96 3.53 -8.67
C GLY A 98 19.45 3.51 -8.79
N ASP A 99 18.96 3.09 -9.94
CA ASP A 99 17.54 3.10 -10.26
C ASP A 99 16.93 1.71 -10.04
N VAL A 100 15.59 1.66 -9.95
CA VAL A 100 14.83 0.40 -9.81
C VAL A 100 13.75 0.37 -10.87
N GLU A 101 13.61 -0.79 -11.51
CA GLU A 101 12.59 -1.05 -12.51
C GLU A 101 11.63 -2.12 -12.02
N ILE A 102 10.33 -1.96 -12.28
CA ILE A 102 9.27 -2.83 -11.79
C ILE A 102 8.44 -3.41 -12.93
N HIS A 103 8.20 -4.72 -12.88
CA HIS A 103 7.28 -5.39 -13.80
C HIS A 103 6.36 -6.38 -13.09
N VAL A 104 5.33 -6.86 -13.79
CA VAL A 104 4.56 -8.01 -13.33
C VAL A 104 5.42 -9.26 -13.46
N ARG A 105 6.01 -9.53 -14.63
CA ARG A 105 6.76 -10.76 -14.88
C ARG A 105 8.26 -10.53 -14.93
N ALA A 106 8.99 -11.56 -14.52
CA ALA A 106 10.44 -11.56 -14.57
C ALA A 106 10.99 -11.44 -16.02
N SER A 107 10.27 -11.98 -17.01
CA SER A 107 10.65 -11.90 -18.43
C SER A 107 10.39 -10.53 -19.09
N ASP A 108 9.59 -9.65 -18.47
CA ASP A 108 9.18 -8.37 -19.05
C ASP A 108 10.36 -7.41 -19.26
N TRP A 109 11.44 -7.55 -18.48
CA TRP A 109 12.70 -6.82 -18.71
C TRP A 109 13.20 -6.92 -20.15
N THR A 110 13.26 -8.15 -20.68
CA THR A 110 13.71 -8.41 -22.05
C THR A 110 12.60 -8.15 -23.05
N ALA A 111 11.34 -8.43 -22.69
CA ALA A 111 10.19 -8.19 -23.57
C ALA A 111 10.01 -6.71 -23.90
N HIS A 112 10.26 -5.82 -22.93
CA HIS A 112 10.26 -4.37 -23.10
C HIS A 112 11.56 -3.83 -23.73
N GLY A 113 12.60 -4.69 -23.86
CA GLY A 113 13.86 -4.35 -24.52
C GLY A 113 14.79 -3.50 -23.66
N HIS A 114 14.61 -3.49 -22.34
CA HIS A 114 15.46 -2.75 -21.40
C HIS A 114 16.89 -3.29 -21.39
N ASP A 115 17.06 -4.58 -21.69
CA ASP A 115 18.34 -5.24 -21.92
C ASP A 115 19.17 -4.61 -23.06
N ARG A 116 18.52 -3.86 -23.96
CA ARG A 116 19.15 -3.21 -25.10
C ARG A 116 19.07 -1.69 -25.02
N ASN A 117 18.48 -1.14 -23.97
CA ASN A 117 18.28 0.29 -23.80
C ASN A 117 19.33 0.90 -22.86
N PHE A 118 20.06 1.90 -23.37
CA PHE A 118 21.08 2.60 -22.60
C PHE A 118 20.52 3.33 -21.37
N ASP A 119 19.28 3.83 -21.44
CA ASP A 119 18.65 4.62 -20.37
C ASP A 119 18.44 3.80 -19.08
N TYR A 120 18.49 2.47 -19.18
CA TYR A 120 18.33 1.54 -18.07
C TYR A 120 19.65 1.08 -17.44
N ASN A 121 20.81 1.54 -17.94
CA ASN A 121 22.12 1.15 -17.40
C ASN A 121 22.37 1.61 -15.95
N SER A 122 21.55 2.54 -15.43
CA SER A 122 21.62 2.98 -14.03
C SER A 122 20.77 2.11 -13.10
N VAL A 123 20.01 1.15 -13.63
CA VAL A 123 19.19 0.24 -12.83
C VAL A 123 20.09 -0.72 -12.07
N VAL A 124 19.86 -0.82 -10.77
CA VAL A 124 20.62 -1.68 -9.85
C VAL A 124 19.79 -2.83 -9.30
N LEU A 125 18.47 -2.77 -9.47
CA LEU A 125 17.55 -3.83 -9.10
C LEU A 125 16.37 -3.89 -10.06
N HIS A 126 16.10 -5.08 -10.60
CA HIS A 126 14.83 -5.38 -11.27
C HIS A 126 13.90 -6.10 -10.29
N VAL A 127 12.74 -5.52 -10.05
CA VAL A 127 11.74 -6.02 -9.11
C VAL A 127 10.53 -6.52 -9.89
N PHE A 128 10.03 -7.70 -9.55
CA PHE A 128 8.86 -8.25 -10.22
C PHE A 128 8.01 -9.13 -9.29
N LEU A 129 6.79 -9.44 -9.72
CA LEU A 129 5.85 -10.23 -8.94
C LEU A 129 5.84 -11.71 -9.32
N GLU A 130 5.71 -12.00 -10.61
CA GLU A 130 5.59 -13.35 -11.17
C GLU A 130 6.95 -13.85 -11.68
N GLN A 131 7.45 -14.93 -11.09
CA GLN A 131 8.61 -15.64 -11.60
C GLN A 131 8.17 -16.58 -12.74
N ASP A 132 8.43 -16.19 -13.99
CA ASP A 132 8.08 -16.94 -15.20
C ASP A 132 9.31 -17.52 -15.95
N ASP A 133 10.50 -17.37 -15.37
CA ASP A 133 11.74 -17.99 -15.84
C ASP A 133 12.65 -18.42 -14.66
N ASP A 134 13.73 -19.15 -14.95
CA ASP A 134 14.69 -19.63 -13.94
C ASP A 134 15.95 -18.75 -13.82
N ARG A 135 15.95 -17.52 -14.38
CA ARG A 135 17.16 -16.69 -14.41
C ARG A 135 17.46 -16.09 -13.03
N HIS A 136 18.75 -16.03 -12.68
CA HIS A 136 19.19 -15.41 -11.43
C HIS A 136 19.47 -13.91 -11.60
N HIS A 137 19.87 -13.51 -12.81
CA HIS A 137 20.19 -12.13 -13.17
C HIS A 137 19.54 -11.77 -14.50
N ASP A 138 19.21 -10.50 -14.64
CA ASP A 138 19.03 -9.86 -15.94
C ASP A 138 20.35 -9.24 -16.39
N PHE A 139 20.38 -8.70 -17.61
CA PHE A 139 21.55 -8.01 -18.14
C PHE A 139 21.17 -6.62 -18.59
N LEU A 140 22.00 -5.65 -18.24
CA LEU A 140 21.93 -4.29 -18.74
C LEU A 140 22.48 -4.21 -20.16
N HIS A 141 22.21 -3.11 -20.87
CA HIS A 141 22.76 -2.87 -22.21
C HIS A 141 24.29 -2.96 -22.26
N ASN A 142 24.97 -2.53 -21.20
CA ASN A 142 26.43 -2.62 -21.09
C ASN A 142 26.96 -4.03 -20.75
N GLY A 143 26.10 -5.03 -20.64
CA GLY A 143 26.44 -6.42 -20.31
C GLY A 143 26.68 -6.69 -18.83
N SER A 144 26.51 -5.71 -17.95
CA SER A 144 26.60 -5.91 -16.50
C SER A 144 25.40 -6.72 -16.00
N PRO A 145 25.62 -7.65 -15.03
CA PRO A 145 24.53 -8.40 -14.43
C PRO A 145 23.69 -7.47 -13.55
N LEU A 146 22.37 -7.61 -13.67
CA LEU A 146 21.37 -6.91 -12.88
C LEU A 146 20.76 -7.88 -11.87
N GLU A 147 20.72 -7.46 -10.60
CA GLU A 147 20.06 -8.23 -9.55
C GLU A 147 18.54 -8.23 -9.71
N ARG A 148 17.94 -9.34 -9.30
CA ARG A 148 16.51 -9.61 -9.43
C ARG A 148 15.88 -9.83 -8.07
N LEU A 149 14.72 -9.23 -7.83
CA LEU A 149 13.91 -9.45 -6.64
C LEU A 149 12.49 -9.87 -7.04
N CYS A 150 12.10 -11.08 -6.63
CA CYS A 150 10.72 -11.53 -6.71
C CYS A 150 10.00 -11.11 -5.43
N LEU A 151 8.93 -10.32 -5.54
CA LEU A 151 8.20 -9.81 -4.40
C LEU A 151 7.19 -10.80 -3.81
N ALA A 152 6.67 -11.74 -4.61
CA ALA A 152 5.59 -12.62 -4.18
C ALA A 152 5.82 -13.32 -2.82
N PRO A 153 7.04 -13.80 -2.48
CA PRO A 153 7.32 -14.41 -1.17
C PRO A 153 7.33 -13.42 0.01
N TYR A 154 7.40 -12.12 -0.27
CA TYR A 154 7.59 -11.05 0.71
C TYR A 154 6.34 -10.16 0.87
N LEU A 155 5.21 -10.54 0.27
CA LEU A 155 3.96 -9.79 0.41
C LEU A 155 3.18 -10.28 1.64
N GLU A 156 3.02 -9.41 2.62
CA GLU A 156 2.03 -9.61 3.68
C GLU A 156 1.33 -8.27 4.02
N PRO A 157 0.00 -8.18 3.90
CA PRO A 157 -0.93 -9.25 3.50
C PRO A 157 -0.81 -9.63 2.02
N ASP A 158 -1.51 -10.68 1.60
CA ASP A 158 -1.48 -11.18 0.22
C ASP A 158 -1.90 -10.10 -0.80
N LEU A 159 -1.54 -10.31 -2.07
CA LEU A 159 -1.75 -9.35 -3.14
C LEU A 159 -3.23 -8.94 -3.32
N GLU A 160 -4.18 -9.86 -3.13
CA GLU A 160 -5.61 -9.55 -3.27
C GLU A 160 -6.07 -8.63 -2.13
N THR A 161 -5.59 -8.87 -0.91
CA THR A 161 -5.82 -7.95 0.22
C THR A 161 -5.22 -6.57 -0.03
N LEU A 162 -4.00 -6.50 -0.57
CA LEU A 162 -3.37 -5.21 -0.95
C LEU A 162 -4.17 -4.49 -2.02
N ARG A 163 -4.66 -5.20 -3.03
CA ARG A 163 -5.51 -4.66 -4.11
C ARG A 163 -6.83 -4.07 -3.59
N GLN A 164 -7.42 -4.66 -2.55
CA GLN A 164 -8.67 -4.18 -1.95
C GLN A 164 -8.49 -2.97 -1.02
N THR A 165 -7.30 -2.83 -0.43
CA THR A 165 -6.99 -1.81 0.59
C THR A 165 -6.33 -0.56 0.03
N LEU A 166 -5.47 -0.71 -0.99
CA LEU A 166 -4.77 0.40 -1.64
C LEU A 166 -5.68 1.10 -2.67
N ALA A 167 -5.84 2.41 -2.52
CA ALA A 167 -6.50 3.26 -3.50
C ALA A 167 -5.43 3.84 -4.45
N LEU A 168 -5.21 3.21 -5.61
CA LEU A 168 -4.13 3.58 -6.54
C LEU A 168 -4.18 5.05 -7.00
N ASP A 169 -5.36 5.66 -6.99
CA ASP A 169 -5.57 7.07 -7.35
C ASP A 169 -4.97 8.06 -6.34
N ASP A 170 -4.66 7.60 -5.12
CA ASP A 170 -4.10 8.44 -4.06
C ASP A 170 -2.55 8.55 -4.13
N TYR A 171 -1.88 7.84 -5.05
CA TYR A 171 -0.42 7.74 -5.12
C TYR A 171 0.25 8.63 -6.20
N PRO A 172 1.50 9.11 -5.98
CA PRO A 172 2.34 8.93 -4.77
C PRO A 172 1.90 9.83 -3.60
N MET A 173 1.95 9.27 -2.39
CA MET A 173 1.48 9.93 -1.18
C MET A 173 2.56 10.87 -0.60
N GLY A 174 2.36 12.19 -0.68
CA GLY A 174 3.12 13.17 0.11
C GLY A 174 4.20 13.99 -0.62
N GLU A 175 4.36 13.87 -1.93
CA GLU A 175 5.16 14.84 -2.69
C GLU A 175 4.50 16.24 -2.69
N PRO A 176 5.28 17.33 -2.67
CA PRO A 176 4.74 18.67 -2.88
C PRO A 176 4.04 18.67 -4.24
N ARG A 177 2.72 18.89 -4.22
CA ARG A 177 1.88 18.88 -5.42
C ARG A 177 2.46 19.86 -6.45
N ARG A 178 3.26 19.36 -7.39
CA ARG A 178 3.46 20.05 -8.67
C ARG A 178 2.05 20.32 -9.19
N ARG A 179 1.81 21.54 -9.71
CA ARG A 179 0.51 21.90 -10.30
C ARG A 179 0.20 20.82 -11.36
N GLY A 180 -0.73 19.92 -11.05
CA GLY A 180 -1.04 18.79 -11.91
C GLY A 180 -1.63 19.27 -13.23
N ARG A 181 -1.71 18.39 -14.24
CA ARG A 181 -2.25 18.72 -15.57
C ARG A 181 -3.65 19.34 -15.53
N CYS A 182 -4.41 19.06 -14.47
CA CYS A 182 -5.74 19.61 -14.22
C CYS A 182 -5.76 21.01 -13.58
N HIS A 183 -4.62 21.56 -13.17
CA HIS A 183 -4.56 22.80 -12.40
C HIS A 183 -5.19 23.98 -13.14
N GLU A 184 -4.80 24.23 -14.38
CA GLU A 184 -5.33 25.36 -15.17
C GLU A 184 -6.80 25.16 -15.52
N ALA A 185 -7.17 23.94 -15.91
CA ALA A 185 -8.56 23.61 -16.24
C ALA A 185 -9.49 23.79 -15.04
N ILE A 186 -9.05 23.41 -13.83
CA ILE A 186 -9.80 23.59 -12.58
C ILE A 186 -9.82 25.05 -12.15
N ALA A 187 -8.69 25.77 -12.27
CA ALA A 187 -8.59 27.19 -11.88
C ALA A 187 -9.52 28.11 -12.69
N GLN A 188 -9.92 27.68 -13.89
CA GLN A 188 -10.85 28.41 -14.76
C GLN A 188 -12.32 28.07 -14.53
N LEU A 189 -12.64 27.12 -13.62
CA LEU A 189 -14.02 26.76 -13.31
C LEU A 189 -14.67 27.78 -12.37
N ASP A 190 -15.94 28.06 -12.62
CA ASP A 190 -16.79 28.72 -11.63
C ASP A 190 -17.02 27.81 -10.41
N ALA A 191 -17.31 28.44 -9.27
CA ALA A 191 -17.43 27.75 -7.98
C ALA A 191 -18.55 26.69 -7.98
N ASP A 192 -19.67 26.97 -8.65
CA ASP A 192 -20.82 26.05 -8.72
C ASP A 192 -20.46 24.79 -9.50
N THR A 193 -19.79 24.95 -10.64
CA THR A 193 -19.34 23.81 -11.46
C THR A 193 -18.29 22.97 -10.74
N LEU A 194 -17.37 23.61 -10.01
CA LEU A 194 -16.40 22.89 -9.20
C LEU A 194 -17.08 22.12 -8.07
N ALA A 195 -18.04 22.73 -7.38
CA ALA A 195 -18.81 22.07 -6.32
C ALA A 195 -19.58 20.85 -6.86
N ASP A 196 -20.25 20.98 -8.01
CA ASP A 196 -20.96 19.89 -8.66
C ASP A 196 -20.05 18.70 -8.99
N ILE A 197 -18.84 18.98 -9.52
CA ILE A 197 -17.85 17.93 -9.84
C ILE A 197 -17.37 17.24 -8.55
N LEU A 198 -17.09 18.00 -7.50
CA LEU A 198 -16.64 17.47 -6.22
C LEU A 198 -17.73 16.64 -5.53
N ASP A 199 -18.99 17.06 -5.60
CA ASP A 199 -20.13 16.31 -5.08
C ASP A 199 -20.31 15.00 -5.84
N LEU A 200 -20.24 15.01 -7.17
CA LEU A 200 -20.32 13.80 -7.98
C LEU A 200 -19.15 12.85 -7.71
N ALA A 201 -17.93 13.37 -7.55
CA ALA A 201 -16.76 12.59 -7.17
C ALA A 201 -16.90 12.01 -5.76
N GLY A 202 -17.44 12.80 -4.83
CA GLY A 202 -17.75 12.40 -3.46
C GLY A 202 -18.76 11.26 -3.41
N ASP A 203 -19.87 11.40 -4.14
CA ASP A 203 -20.91 10.38 -4.27
C ASP A 203 -20.35 9.09 -4.88
N ARG A 204 -19.53 9.20 -5.93
CA ARG A 204 -18.85 8.04 -6.54
C ARG A 204 -17.96 7.32 -5.53
N ARG A 205 -17.09 8.05 -4.84
CA ARG A 205 -16.18 7.50 -3.83
C ARG A 205 -16.93 6.86 -2.66
N LEU A 206 -18.03 7.47 -2.22
CA LEU A 206 -18.90 6.90 -1.19
C LEU A 206 -19.58 5.62 -1.69
N GLY A 207 -20.05 5.61 -2.94
CA GLY A 207 -20.63 4.44 -3.60
C GLY A 207 -19.63 3.28 -3.72
N GLU A 208 -18.38 3.55 -4.09
CA GLU A 208 -17.30 2.55 -4.13
C GLU A 208 -17.01 1.98 -2.74
N LYS A 209 -16.97 2.84 -1.72
CA LYS A 209 -16.80 2.41 -0.33
C LYS A 209 -17.97 1.53 0.12
N ALA A 210 -19.20 1.92 -0.21
CA ALA A 210 -20.40 1.13 0.11
C ALA A 210 -20.40 -0.22 -0.63
N ALA A 211 -20.03 -0.25 -1.91
CA ALA A 211 -19.92 -1.48 -2.69
C ALA A 211 -18.87 -2.44 -2.11
N ARG A 212 -17.73 -1.93 -1.64
CA ARG A 212 -16.72 -2.75 -0.94
C ARG A 212 -17.27 -3.38 0.33
N PHE A 213 -17.99 -2.63 1.15
CA PHE A 213 -18.63 -3.18 2.35
C PHE A 213 -19.74 -4.18 2.01
N ALA A 214 -20.53 -3.92 0.96
CA ALA A 214 -21.53 -4.85 0.47
C ALA A 214 -20.92 -6.18 0.01
N ALA A 215 -19.76 -6.14 -0.65
CA ALA A 215 -19.02 -7.34 -1.02
C ALA A 215 -18.51 -8.12 0.21
N GLN A 216 -18.03 -7.44 1.25
CA GLN A 216 -17.56 -8.10 2.47
C GLN A 216 -18.69 -8.81 3.25
N LEU A 217 -19.92 -8.29 3.19
CA LEU A 217 -21.08 -8.89 3.84
C LEU A 217 -21.45 -10.29 3.32
N SER A 218 -20.90 -10.75 2.18
CA SER A 218 -21.14 -12.12 1.71
C SER A 218 -20.40 -13.18 2.52
N GLY A 219 -19.35 -12.81 3.25
CA GLY A 219 -18.51 -13.73 4.03
C GLY A 219 -18.40 -13.40 5.51
N GLU A 220 -18.91 -12.25 5.95
CA GLU A 220 -18.75 -11.72 7.31
C GLU A 220 -20.06 -11.13 7.83
N SER A 221 -20.21 -11.03 9.15
CA SER A 221 -21.36 -10.36 9.77
C SER A 221 -21.29 -8.84 9.63
N LEU A 222 -22.42 -8.15 9.78
CA LEU A 222 -22.48 -6.68 9.74
C LEU A 222 -21.58 -6.05 10.80
N ASP A 223 -21.59 -6.57 12.03
CA ASP A 223 -20.76 -6.08 13.13
C ASP A 223 -19.27 -6.22 12.81
N GLN A 224 -18.88 -7.34 12.16
CA GLN A 224 -17.49 -7.60 11.79
C GLN A 224 -17.03 -6.69 10.64
N VAL A 225 -17.86 -6.47 9.63
CA VAL A 225 -17.57 -5.50 8.55
C VAL A 225 -17.44 -4.08 9.10
N PHE A 226 -18.33 -3.69 10.02
CA PHE A 226 -18.26 -2.38 10.65
C PHE A 226 -17.00 -2.22 11.51
N TYR A 227 -16.67 -3.22 12.32
CA TYR A 227 -15.46 -3.23 13.14
C TYR A 227 -14.19 -3.15 12.28
N GLN A 228 -14.09 -3.95 11.21
CA GLN A 228 -12.99 -3.89 10.26
C GLN A 228 -12.86 -2.50 9.64
N ALA A 229 -13.97 -1.91 9.18
CA ALA A 229 -13.98 -0.56 8.61
C ALA A 229 -13.51 0.52 9.60
N LEU A 230 -13.92 0.40 10.87
CA LEU A 230 -13.49 1.29 11.94
C LEU A 230 -11.98 1.16 12.18
N MET A 231 -11.48 -0.07 12.34
CA MET A 231 -10.06 -0.36 12.56
C MET A 231 -9.21 0.14 11.39
N THR A 232 -9.60 -0.14 10.15
CA THR A 232 -8.90 0.38 8.96
C THR A 232 -8.84 1.92 8.94
N THR A 233 -9.87 2.60 9.47
CA THR A 233 -9.87 4.06 9.57
C THR A 233 -8.86 4.56 10.60
N LEU A 234 -8.66 3.83 11.71
CA LEU A 234 -7.67 4.15 12.76
C LEU A 234 -6.22 3.95 12.30
N GLY A 235 -5.97 3.05 11.35
CA GLY A 235 -4.61 2.75 10.89
C GLY A 235 -3.87 3.88 10.19
N HIS A 236 -4.59 4.93 9.72
CA HIS A 236 -4.02 6.04 8.94
C HIS A 236 -3.11 5.59 7.77
N LYS A 237 -2.52 6.54 7.04
CA LYS A 237 -1.83 6.39 5.73
C LYS A 237 -1.24 4.99 5.44
N SER A 238 -0.26 4.54 6.23
CA SER A 238 0.47 3.27 6.02
C SER A 238 -0.07 2.10 6.85
N GLY A 239 -0.88 2.33 7.89
CA GLY A 239 -1.33 1.28 8.81
C GLY A 239 -2.68 0.65 8.47
N LYS A 240 -3.38 1.11 7.42
CA LYS A 240 -4.72 0.62 7.06
C LYS A 240 -4.77 -0.91 6.91
N ALA A 241 -3.79 -1.49 6.21
CA ALA A 241 -3.72 -2.93 5.98
C ALA A 241 -3.47 -3.71 7.27
N LEU A 242 -2.55 -3.23 8.11
CA LEU A 242 -2.24 -3.85 9.42
C LEU A 242 -3.43 -3.80 10.37
N TYR A 243 -4.15 -2.68 10.43
CA TYR A 243 -5.34 -2.57 11.28
C TYR A 243 -6.51 -3.42 10.76
N PHE A 244 -6.66 -3.55 9.43
CA PHE A 244 -7.62 -4.47 8.85
C PHE A 244 -7.27 -5.93 9.21
N LEU A 245 -6.00 -6.31 9.06
CA LEU A 245 -5.50 -7.64 9.43
C LEU A 245 -5.72 -7.92 10.91
N LEU A 246 -5.40 -6.96 11.78
CA LEU A 246 -5.65 -7.06 13.22
C LEU A 246 -7.14 -7.30 13.52
N ALA A 247 -8.05 -6.58 12.85
CA ALA A 247 -9.49 -6.78 13.00
C ALA A 247 -9.98 -8.14 12.47
N LYS A 248 -9.33 -8.68 11.45
CA LYS A 248 -9.55 -10.04 10.94
C LYS A 248 -9.06 -11.11 11.93
N ARG A 249 -7.89 -10.91 12.53
CA ARG A 249 -7.26 -11.86 13.46
C ARG A 249 -7.82 -11.80 14.88
N ALA A 250 -8.43 -10.69 15.26
CA ALA A 250 -9.23 -10.52 16.48
C ALA A 250 -10.67 -10.10 16.15
N PRO A 251 -11.53 -11.03 15.65
CA PRO A 251 -12.92 -10.78 15.31
C PRO A 251 -13.75 -10.18 16.45
N ILE A 252 -14.67 -9.28 16.12
CA ILE A 252 -15.47 -8.55 17.12
C ILE A 252 -16.36 -9.47 17.96
N ALA A 253 -16.89 -10.54 17.38
CA ALA A 253 -17.73 -11.51 18.09
C ALA A 253 -16.94 -12.22 19.19
N GLU A 254 -15.73 -12.68 18.89
CA GLU A 254 -14.87 -13.34 19.86
C GLU A 254 -14.39 -12.37 20.94
N LEU A 255 -14.01 -11.14 20.56
CA LEU A 255 -13.68 -10.08 21.52
C LEU A 255 -14.85 -9.81 22.48
N ALA A 256 -16.09 -9.79 21.95
CA ALA A 256 -17.29 -9.58 22.76
C ALA A 256 -17.55 -10.76 23.70
N ASP A 257 -17.38 -12.01 23.26
CA ASP A 257 -17.54 -13.21 24.09
C ASP A 257 -16.60 -13.16 25.31
N TYR A 258 -15.30 -12.97 25.07
CA TYR A 258 -14.32 -12.86 26.15
C TYR A 258 -14.55 -11.64 27.05
N ALA A 259 -14.97 -10.50 26.48
CA ALA A 259 -15.29 -9.32 27.27
C ALA A 259 -16.54 -9.53 28.15
N ASN A 260 -17.53 -10.29 27.67
CA ASN A 260 -18.76 -10.55 28.44
C ASN A 260 -18.51 -11.44 29.66
N GLU A 261 -17.59 -12.40 29.55
CA GLU A 261 -17.13 -13.25 30.67
C GLU A 261 -16.20 -12.52 31.65
N CYS A 262 -15.68 -11.36 31.26
CA CYS A 262 -14.77 -10.55 32.04
C CYS A 262 -15.52 -9.50 32.90
N PRO A 263 -15.09 -9.28 34.17
CA PRO A 263 -15.61 -8.19 34.99
C PRO A 263 -15.54 -6.84 34.26
N THR A 264 -16.57 -6.00 34.39
CA THR A 264 -16.71 -4.75 33.62
C THR A 264 -15.47 -3.84 33.69
N GLY A 265 -14.82 -3.76 34.86
CA GLY A 265 -13.61 -2.94 35.05
C GLY A 265 -12.35 -3.46 34.35
N GLU A 266 -12.34 -4.73 33.92
CA GLU A 266 -11.19 -5.38 33.28
C GLU A 266 -11.37 -5.54 31.76
N ARG A 267 -12.60 -5.35 31.24
CA ARG A 267 -12.93 -5.57 29.82
C ARG A 267 -12.03 -4.81 28.84
N VAL A 268 -11.79 -3.53 29.13
CA VAL A 268 -10.92 -2.69 28.28
C VAL A 268 -9.51 -3.26 28.27
N ARG A 269 -8.98 -3.61 29.44
CA ARG A 269 -7.62 -4.16 29.59
C ARG A 269 -7.46 -5.54 28.94
N LEU A 270 -8.51 -6.34 28.94
CA LEU A 270 -8.56 -7.62 28.24
C LEU A 270 -8.50 -7.43 26.71
N ILE A 271 -9.32 -6.53 26.17
CA ILE A 271 -9.32 -6.23 24.73
C ILE A 271 -7.97 -5.63 24.32
N GLU A 272 -7.42 -4.70 25.11
CA GLU A 272 -6.06 -4.17 24.91
C GLU A 272 -5.03 -5.31 24.87
N ALA A 273 -5.08 -6.24 25.83
CA ALA A 273 -4.16 -7.37 25.86
C ALA A 273 -4.25 -8.23 24.60
N ILE A 274 -5.46 -8.55 24.13
CA ILE A 274 -5.63 -9.31 22.88
C ILE A 274 -5.05 -8.53 21.70
N LEU A 275 -5.45 -7.27 21.52
CA LEU A 275 -5.03 -6.47 20.38
C LEU A 275 -3.50 -6.23 20.35
N TYR A 276 -2.87 -5.91 21.48
CA TYR A 276 -1.43 -5.68 21.53
C TYR A 276 -0.62 -6.96 21.29
N HIS A 277 -1.05 -8.11 21.82
CA HIS A 277 -0.34 -9.38 21.57
C HIS A 277 -0.55 -9.86 20.13
N VAL A 278 -1.78 -9.80 19.60
CA VAL A 278 -2.06 -10.17 18.20
C VAL A 278 -1.34 -9.24 17.23
N ALA A 279 -1.23 -7.95 17.53
CA ALA A 279 -0.44 -7.00 16.75
C ALA A 279 1.08 -7.14 16.92
N ASN A 280 1.54 -8.05 17.78
CA ASN A 280 2.95 -8.26 18.11
C ASN A 280 3.66 -6.99 18.62
N LEU A 281 2.95 -6.18 19.41
CA LEU A 281 3.44 -4.92 19.97
C LEU A 281 3.83 -5.03 21.45
N VAL A 282 3.70 -6.22 22.05
CA VAL A 282 4.13 -6.47 23.42
C VAL A 282 5.63 -6.80 23.43
N PRO A 283 6.46 -6.06 24.17
CA PRO A 283 7.90 -6.30 24.24
C PRO A 283 8.22 -7.73 24.69
N GLY A 284 9.11 -8.40 23.95
CA GLY A 284 9.61 -9.72 24.30
C GLY A 284 10.55 -9.72 25.52
N PRO A 285 10.90 -10.92 26.04
CA PRO A 285 11.76 -11.07 27.21
C PRO A 285 13.20 -10.57 26.99
N ASP A 286 13.65 -10.48 25.74
CA ASP A 286 15.03 -10.09 25.37
C ASP A 286 15.26 -8.57 25.33
N ARG A 287 14.41 -7.80 26.03
CA ARG A 287 14.51 -6.34 26.08
C ARG A 287 15.79 -5.89 26.79
N THR A 288 16.55 -5.01 26.16
CA THR A 288 17.84 -4.50 26.68
C THR A 288 17.71 -3.30 27.60
N GLU A 289 16.63 -2.51 27.50
CA GLU A 289 16.41 -1.30 28.30
C GLU A 289 15.47 -1.54 29.49
N PRO A 290 15.71 -0.99 30.69
CA PRO A 290 14.76 -1.08 31.79
C PRO A 290 13.53 -0.18 31.54
N LEU A 291 12.34 -0.63 31.97
CA LEU A 291 11.12 0.16 31.96
C LEU A 291 10.92 0.81 33.32
N ASP A 292 10.24 1.95 33.33
CA ASP A 292 9.74 2.55 34.57
C ASP A 292 8.66 1.66 35.22
N GLU A 293 8.40 1.91 36.51
CA GLU A 293 7.47 1.12 37.32
C GLU A 293 6.05 1.10 36.75
N GLN A 294 5.58 2.22 36.17
CA GLN A 294 4.24 2.33 35.60
C GLN A 294 4.12 1.50 34.32
N SER A 295 5.11 1.59 33.44
CA SER A 295 5.18 0.79 32.20
C SER A 295 5.28 -0.70 32.50
N GLN A 296 6.08 -1.09 33.50
CA GLN A 296 6.19 -2.49 33.92
C GLN A 296 4.85 -3.01 34.48
N ALA A 297 4.19 -2.25 35.36
CA ALA A 297 2.88 -2.63 35.90
C ALA A 297 1.80 -2.74 34.80
N TYR A 298 1.86 -1.89 33.78
CA TYR A 298 0.98 -1.95 32.62
C TYR A 298 1.21 -3.23 31.80
N LEU A 299 2.47 -3.55 31.48
CA LEU A 299 2.83 -4.79 30.77
C LEU A 299 2.44 -6.04 31.55
N ASP A 300 2.71 -6.07 32.86
CA ASP A 300 2.31 -7.18 33.72
C ASP A 300 0.78 -7.35 33.68
N SER A 301 0.04 -6.23 33.64
CA SER A 301 -1.41 -6.27 33.48
C SER A 301 -1.84 -6.85 32.13
N LEU A 302 -1.19 -6.49 31.01
CA LEU A 302 -1.50 -7.08 29.71
C LEU A 302 -1.19 -8.58 29.70
N ASN A 303 -0.02 -9.00 30.20
CA ASN A 303 0.41 -10.39 30.24
C ASN A 303 -0.50 -11.27 31.10
N ARG A 304 -1.01 -10.73 32.23
CA ARG A 304 -2.01 -11.43 33.07
C ARG A 304 -3.32 -11.71 32.35
N HIS A 305 -3.79 -10.78 31.51
CA HIS A 305 -5.01 -10.99 30.74
C HIS A 305 -4.75 -11.92 29.55
N TRP A 306 -3.62 -11.74 28.86
CA TRP A 306 -3.21 -12.59 27.75
C TRP A 306 -3.10 -14.06 28.13
N SER A 307 -2.50 -14.39 29.28
CA SER A 307 -2.35 -15.80 29.71
C SER A 307 -3.67 -16.58 29.80
N ARG A 308 -4.80 -15.89 29.96
CA ARG A 308 -6.15 -16.48 30.02
C ARG A 308 -6.72 -16.78 28.63
N VAL A 309 -6.29 -16.06 27.60
CA VAL A 309 -6.85 -16.11 26.24
C VAL A 309 -5.83 -16.57 25.19
N ALA A 310 -4.56 -16.69 25.55
CA ALA A 310 -3.45 -17.07 24.67
C ALA A 310 -3.69 -18.42 23.99
N GLY A 311 -4.36 -19.38 24.67
CA GLY A 311 -4.70 -20.68 24.09
C GLY A 311 -5.57 -20.61 22.84
N TYR A 312 -6.20 -19.46 22.58
CA TYR A 312 -7.09 -19.25 21.43
C TYR A 312 -6.56 -18.22 20.41
N PHE A 313 -5.74 -17.25 20.85
CA PHE A 313 -5.24 -16.18 19.97
C PHE A 313 -3.74 -16.29 19.62
N ALA A 314 -2.97 -17.19 20.23
CA ALA A 314 -1.51 -17.22 20.05
C ALA A 314 -1.08 -17.57 18.61
N ASP A 315 -1.84 -18.39 17.89
CA ASP A 315 -1.61 -18.72 16.47
C ASP A 315 -1.97 -17.57 15.51
N ARG A 316 -2.57 -16.50 16.03
CA ARG A 316 -3.02 -15.34 15.26
C ARG A 316 -2.08 -14.14 15.37
N ILE A 317 -0.97 -14.25 16.07
CA ILE A 317 0.01 -13.17 16.20
C ILE A 317 0.56 -12.78 14.82
N ILE A 318 0.50 -11.48 14.50
CA ILE A 318 1.04 -10.91 13.26
C ILE A 318 2.56 -11.01 13.31
N PRO A 319 3.21 -11.65 12.32
CA PRO A 319 4.66 -11.79 12.31
C PRO A 319 5.37 -10.42 12.22
N PRO A 320 6.61 -10.32 12.73
CA PRO A 320 7.37 -9.06 12.80
C PRO A 320 7.81 -8.51 11.44
#